data_AF-A0AAU8JFX6-F1
#
_entry.id   AF-A0AAU8JFX6-F1
#
_cell.length_a   1.000
_cell.length_b   1.000
_cell.length_c   1.000
_cell.angle_alpha   90.00
_cell.angle_beta   90.00
_cell.angle_gamma   90.00
#
_symmetry.space_group_name_H-M   'P 1'
#
loop_
_entity.id
_entity.type
_entity.pdbx_description
1 polymer ?
#
loop_
_entity_poly.entity_id
_entity_poly.type
_entity_poly.pdbx_seq_one_letter_code
_entity_poly.pdbx_strand_id
1 'polypeptide(L)'
;MAELKLRAKNPESLKRIIQSALSERLQSVNAGIKATQKRLQEFETKYQLSTEEFITRFNNDELPHSFDFDEWIGEYRMLTHLQQTKESIEEIDFVN
;
A
#
# COMPACT_ATOMS: atom_id res chain seq x y z
N MET A 1 16.46 3.16 15.60
CA MET A 1 14.98 3.18 15.68
C MET A 1 14.58 4.03 16.86
N ALA A 2 13.41 4.65 16.81
CA ALA A 2 12.85 5.41 17.93
C ALA A 2 11.74 4.60 18.60
N GLU A 3 11.61 4.72 19.92
CA GLU A 3 10.60 3.99 20.70
C GLU A 3 9.43 4.91 21.07
N LEU A 4 8.22 4.38 21.06
CA LEU A 4 7.01 5.04 21.58
C LEU A 4 6.55 4.33 22.86
N LYS A 5 6.43 5.08 23.97
CA LYS A 5 5.94 4.55 25.25
C LYS A 5 4.46 4.86 25.45
N LEU A 6 3.68 3.81 25.69
CA LEU A 6 2.25 3.91 25.97
C LEU A 6 1.96 3.46 27.41
N ARG A 7 0.99 4.11 28.07
CA ARG A 7 0.60 3.80 29.47
C ARG A 7 -0.88 3.46 29.52
N ALA A 8 -1.21 2.37 30.20
CA ALA A 8 -2.59 1.97 30.50
C ALA A 8 -2.69 1.37 31.91
N LYS A 9 -3.91 1.36 32.46
CA LYS A 9 -4.19 0.69 33.74
C LYS A 9 -3.98 -0.83 33.66
N ASN A 10 -4.18 -1.41 32.48
CA ASN A 10 -3.96 -2.83 32.20
C ASN A 10 -3.07 -2.96 30.95
N PRO A 11 -1.73 -3.09 31.13
CA PRO A 11 -0.78 -3.19 30.02
C PRO A 11 -1.03 -4.38 29.08
N GLU A 12 -1.45 -5.53 29.61
CA GLU A 12 -1.77 -6.71 28.81
C GLU A 12 -2.98 -6.47 27.89
N SER A 13 -3.98 -5.76 28.40
CA SER A 13 -5.13 -5.36 27.58
C SER A 13 -4.71 -4.39 26.47
N LEU A 14 -3.86 -3.40 26.77
CA LEU A 14 -3.34 -2.46 25.78
C LEU A 14 -2.55 -3.19 24.69
N LYS A 15 -1.67 -4.12 25.07
CA LYS A 15 -0.88 -4.93 24.14
C LYS A 15 -1.77 -5.69 23.17
N ARG A 16 -2.80 -6.39 23.67
CA ARG A 16 -3.76 -7.12 22.82
C ARG A 16 -4.53 -6.21 21.86
N ILE A 17 -4.95 -5.03 22.31
CA ILE A 17 -5.64 -4.06 21.47
C ILE A 17 -4.74 -3.61 20.31
N ILE A 18 -3.49 -3.27 20.60
CA ILE A 18 -2.53 -2.84 19.58
C ILE A 18 -2.24 -4.00 18.62
N GLN A 19 -2.01 -5.22 19.12
CA GLN A 19 -1.79 -6.39 18.29
C GLN A 19 -2.97 -6.64 17.33
N SER A 20 -4.21 -6.56 17.81
CA SER A 20 -5.41 -6.73 16.98
C SER A 20 -5.48 -5.65 15.90
N ALA A 21 -5.32 -4.39 16.30
CA ALA A 21 -5.38 -3.26 15.36
C ALA A 21 -4.31 -3.34 14.26
N LEU A 22 -3.07 -3.72 14.61
CA LEU A 22 -1.98 -3.92 13.63
C LEU A 22 -2.30 -5.08 12.69
N SER A 23 -2.81 -6.19 13.22
CA SER A 23 -3.17 -7.38 12.43
C SER A 23 -4.31 -7.08 11.45
N GLU A 24 -5.37 -6.42 11.92
CA GLU A 24 -6.51 -6.01 11.10
C GLU A 24 -6.09 -5.01 10.01
N ARG A 25 -5.25 -4.04 10.37
CA ARG A 25 -4.72 -3.07 9.40
C ARG A 25 -3.87 -3.76 8.35
N LEU A 26 -2.98 -4.69 8.74
CA LEU A 26 -2.15 -5.45 7.81
C LEU A 26 -2.99 -6.30 6.86
N GLN A 27 -4.05 -6.96 7.36
CA GLN A 27 -4.99 -7.71 6.53
C GLN A 27 -5.68 -6.81 5.50
N SER A 28 -6.17 -5.64 5.93
CA SER A 28 -6.82 -4.66 5.05
C SER A 28 -5.86 -4.14 3.97
N VAL A 29 -4.62 -3.81 4.34
CA VAL A 29 -3.58 -3.34 3.41
C VAL A 29 -3.24 -4.42 2.39
N ASN A 30 -3.05 -5.67 2.82
CA ASN A 30 -2.77 -6.79 1.90
C ASN A 30 -3.93 -7.03 0.92
N ALA A 31 -5.18 -6.89 1.36
CA ALA A 31 -6.34 -6.98 0.47
C ALA A 31 -6.34 -5.84 -0.57
N GLY A 32 -6.01 -4.61 -0.16
CA GLY A 32 -5.83 -3.48 -1.06
C GLY A 32 -4.73 -3.71 -2.09
N ILE A 33 -3.55 -4.18 -1.66
CA ILE A 33 -2.42 -4.50 -2.54
C ILE A 33 -2.86 -5.48 -3.63
N LYS A 34 -3.54 -6.57 -3.23
CA LYS A 34 -4.02 -7.59 -4.18
C LYS A 34 -5.02 -7.01 -5.19
N ALA A 35 -5.94 -6.16 -4.73
CA ALA A 35 -6.94 -5.54 -5.60
C ALA A 35 -6.31 -4.58 -6.61
N THR A 36 -5.41 -3.70 -6.14
CA THR A 36 -4.69 -2.76 -7.00
C THR A 36 -3.76 -3.47 -7.98
N GLN A 37 -3.02 -4.51 -7.55
CA GLN A 37 -2.19 -5.31 -8.46
C GLN A 37 -3.03 -5.96 -9.57
N LYS A 38 -4.21 -6.47 -9.23
CA LYS A 38 -5.15 -7.01 -10.24
C LYS A 38 -5.57 -5.93 -11.22
N ARG A 39 -5.90 -4.72 -10.75
CA ARG A 39 -6.32 -3.60 -11.60
C ARG A 39 -5.19 -3.14 -12.53
N LEU A 40 -3.96 -3.05 -12.03
CA LEU A 40 -2.78 -2.79 -12.84
C LEU A 40 -2.60 -3.86 -13.93
N GLN A 41 -2.73 -5.14 -13.59
CA GLN A 41 -2.64 -6.23 -14.57
C GLN A 41 -3.72 -6.14 -15.66
N GLU A 42 -4.93 -5.68 -15.32
CA GLU A 42 -6.01 -5.44 -16.31
C GLU A 42 -5.60 -4.35 -17.32
N PHE A 43 -4.99 -3.26 -16.85
CA PHE A 43 -4.46 -2.22 -17.73
C PHE A 43 -3.29 -2.72 -18.58
N GLU A 44 -2.34 -3.42 -17.98
CA GLU A 44 -1.18 -3.98 -18.67
C GLU A 44 -1.61 -4.91 -19.80
N THR A 45 -2.63 -5.74 -19.55
CA THR A 45 -3.22 -6.63 -20.55
C THR A 45 -3.98 -5.87 -21.62
N LYS A 46 -4.75 -4.84 -21.25
CA LYS A 46 -5.54 -4.03 -22.18
C LYS A 46 -4.67 -3.27 -23.17
N TYR A 47 -3.59 -2.67 -22.68
CA TYR A 47 -2.71 -1.79 -23.46
C TYR A 47 -1.45 -2.50 -23.97
N GLN A 48 -1.22 -3.75 -23.58
CA GLN A 48 -0.02 -4.54 -23.92
C GLN A 48 1.27 -3.79 -23.57
N LEU A 49 1.26 -3.16 -22.39
CA LEU A 49 2.30 -2.26 -21.90
C LEU A 49 2.48 -2.47 -20.40
N SER A 50 3.70 -2.65 -19.91
CA SER A 50 3.92 -2.81 -18.46
C SER A 50 3.61 -1.50 -17.72
N THR A 51 3.21 -1.57 -16.45
CA THR A 51 2.97 -0.36 -15.64
C THR A 51 4.23 0.50 -15.54
N GLU A 52 5.41 -0.09 -15.42
CA GLU A 52 6.69 0.64 -15.34
C GLU A 52 6.97 1.43 -16.64
N GLU A 53 6.78 0.79 -17.79
CA GLU A 53 6.97 1.44 -19.08
C GLU A 53 5.90 2.51 -19.33
N PHE A 54 4.65 2.22 -18.98
CA PHE A 54 3.56 3.19 -19.03
C PHE A 54 3.88 4.46 -18.23
N ILE A 55 4.29 4.32 -16.96
CA ILE A 55 4.64 5.47 -16.11
C ILE A 55 5.82 6.25 -16.69
N THR A 56 6.83 5.56 -17.23
CA THR A 56 7.99 6.21 -17.86
C THR A 56 7.57 7.06 -19.06
N ARG A 57 6.82 6.47 -20.00
CA ARG A 57 6.35 7.17 -21.21
C ARG A 57 5.39 8.31 -20.87
N PHE A 58 4.49 8.10 -19.92
CA PHE A 58 3.55 9.13 -19.47
C PHE A 58 4.29 10.33 -18.86
N ASN A 59 5.29 10.09 -18.02
CA ASN A 59 6.10 11.17 -17.43
C ASN A 59 6.97 11.92 -18.46
N ASN A 60 7.22 11.33 -19.62
CA ASN A 60 7.92 11.94 -20.75
C ASN A 60 6.96 12.68 -21.72
N ASP A 61 5.69 12.85 -21.36
CA ASP A 61 4.64 13.45 -22.20
C ASP A 61 4.40 12.70 -23.53
N GLU A 62 4.78 11.42 -23.62
CA GLU A 62 4.61 10.58 -24.82
C GLU A 62 3.18 10.03 -24.97
N LEU A 63 2.40 10.04 -23.88
CA LEU A 63 1.04 9.52 -23.82
C LEU A 63 0.07 10.64 -23.39
N PRO A 64 -1.09 10.80 -24.05
CA PRO A 64 -2.06 11.82 -23.68
C PRO A 64 -2.81 11.44 -22.40
N HIS A 65 -3.32 12.43 -21.67
CA HIS A 65 -4.28 12.16 -20.60
C HIS A 65 -5.55 11.47 -21.14
N SER A 66 -6.03 10.50 -20.38
CA SER A 66 -7.32 9.86 -20.58
C SER A 66 -7.79 9.30 -19.24
N PHE A 67 -9.10 9.05 -19.10
CA PHE A 67 -9.65 8.49 -17.88
C PHE A 67 -8.92 7.21 -17.44
N ASP A 68 -8.66 6.31 -18.40
CA ASP A 68 -7.93 5.07 -18.15
C ASP A 68 -6.50 5.31 -17.67
N PHE A 69 -5.77 6.25 -18.29
CA PHE A 69 -4.38 6.52 -17.93
C PHE A 69 -4.27 7.24 -16.59
N ASP A 70 -5.19 8.17 -16.31
CA ASP A 70 -5.27 8.84 -15.02
C ASP A 70 -5.61 7.83 -13.90
N GLU A 71 -6.52 6.87 -14.16
CA GLU A 71 -6.82 5.77 -13.24
C GLU A 71 -5.61 4.85 -13.04
N TRP A 72 -4.90 4.47 -14.11
CA TRP A 72 -3.72 3.61 -14.04
C TRP A 72 -2.60 4.25 -13.19
N ILE A 73 -2.36 5.55 -13.35
CA ILE A 73 -1.42 6.31 -12.50
C ILE A 73 -1.89 6.29 -11.03
N GLY A 74 -3.20 6.44 -10.80
CA GLY A 74 -3.81 6.35 -9.49
C GLY A 74 -3.53 5.00 -8.82
N GLU A 75 -3.78 3.91 -9.53
CA GLU A 75 -3.52 2.54 -9.04
C GLU A 75 -2.04 2.30 -8.78
N TYR A 76 -1.14 2.78 -9.63
CA TYR A 76 0.30 2.65 -9.40
C TYR A 76 0.72 3.35 -8.10
N ARG A 77 0.26 4.60 -7.89
CA ARG A 77 0.54 5.36 -6.67
C ARG A 77 -0.09 4.71 -5.44
N MET A 78 -1.30 4.18 -5.57
CA MET A 78 -1.98 3.43 -4.51
C MET A 78 -1.16 2.21 -4.09
N LEU A 79 -0.64 1.44 -5.06
CA LEU A 79 0.20 0.28 -4.77
C LEU A 79 1.43 0.67 -3.97
N THR A 80 2.16 1.70 -4.40
CA THR A 80 3.33 2.21 -3.69
C THR A 80 3.00 2.62 -2.26
N HIS A 81 1.90 3.35 -2.06
CA HIS A 81 1.47 3.78 -0.73
C HIS A 81 1.09 2.59 0.18
N LEU A 82 0.39 1.60 -0.37
CA LEU A 82 0.00 0.40 0.37
C LEU A 82 1.21 -0.46 0.75
N GLN A 83 2.20 -0.59 -0.14
CA GLN A 83 3.45 -1.30 0.14
C GLN A 83 4.24 -0.61 1.27
N GLN A 84 4.40 0.71 1.21
CA GLN A 84 5.04 1.49 2.28
C GLN A 84 4.29 1.35 3.62
N THR A 85 2.96 1.36 3.58
CA THR A 85 2.12 1.16 4.77
C THR A 85 2.33 -0.24 5.35
N LYS A 86 2.40 -1.26 4.50
CA LYS A 86 2.64 -2.64 4.91
C LYS A 86 3.99 -2.75 5.61
N GLU A 87 5.06 -2.26 4.98
CA GLU A 87 6.42 -2.24 5.54
C GLU A 87 6.43 -1.54 6.91
N SER A 88 5.80 -0.36 7.00
CA SER A 88 5.72 0.40 8.25
C SER A 88 5.02 -0.35 9.39
N ILE A 89 4.10 -1.27 9.09
CA ILE A 89 3.42 -2.10 10.09
C ILE A 89 4.26 -3.32 10.46
N GLU A 90 4.89 -3.96 9.47
CA GLU A 90 5.73 -5.14 9.66
C GLU A 90 7.01 -4.82 10.44
N GLU A 91 7.46 -3.57 10.45
CA GLU A 91 8.58 -3.08 11.26
C GLU A 91 8.21 -2.74 12.72
N ILE A 92 6.94 -2.87 13.13
CA ILE A 92 6.51 -2.58 14.51
C ILE A 92 6.69 -3.81 15.39
N ASP A 93 7.58 -3.68 16.38
CA ASP A 93 7.81 -4.67 17.42
C ASP A 93 7.51 -4.14 18.83
N PHE A 94 7.12 -5.05 19.71
CA PHE A 94 6.99 -4.74 21.14
C PHE A 94 8.34 -4.87 21.83
N VAL A 95 8.86 -3.76 22.36
CA VAL A 95 10.08 -3.72 23.18
C VAL A 95 9.77 -3.88 24.67
N ASN A 96 10.69 -4.48 25.42
CA ASN A 96 10.59 -4.73 26.87
C ASN A 96 11.10 -3.57 27.72
#